data_AF-A0A3R8V5D5-F1
#
_entry.id   AF-A0A3R8V5D5-F1
#
_cell.length_a   1.000
_cell.length_b   1.000
_cell.length_c   1.000
_cell.angle_alpha   90.00
_cell.angle_beta   90.00
_cell.angle_gamma   90.00
#
_symmetry.space_group_name_H-M   'P 1'
#
loop_
_entity.id
_entity.type
_entity.pdbx_description
1 polymer ?
#
loop_
_entity_poly.entity_id
_entity_poly.type
_entity_poly.pdbx_seq_one_letter_code
_entity_poly.pdbx_strand_id
1 'polypeptide(L)'
;MQPATTAVPCDGNPSNAGDVSESTAPPVAAMGFHRAQASPDTAADPAQLKALEALLLRLQERGWVASEVLIGGFWESCSSISTTAEACARLDRPVVRFLRNGNDTSAIRFDWIFPGQIRVNDHTSSYAFGEEVKASLLAVAQAG
;
A
#
# COMPACT_ATOMS: atom_id res chain seq x y z
N MET A 1 -16.26 -34.89 49.74
CA MET A 1 -16.54 -34.07 48.54
C MET A 1 -15.41 -34.34 47.56
N GLN A 2 -15.72 -34.75 46.32
CA GLN A 2 -14.82 -35.50 45.40
C GLN A 2 -14.33 -36.84 46.00
N PRO A 3 -13.78 -37.84 45.25
CA PRO A 3 -13.43 -37.93 43.80
C PRO A 3 -14.65 -38.36 42.92
N ALA A 4 -14.59 -38.93 41.70
CA ALA A 4 -13.52 -39.56 40.91
C ALA A 4 -13.72 -39.56 39.37
N THR A 5 -12.67 -40.01 38.66
CA THR A 5 -12.51 -40.26 37.21
C THR A 5 -13.15 -41.56 36.71
N THR A 6 -13.58 -41.62 35.45
CA THR A 6 -13.42 -42.77 34.52
C THR A 6 -13.60 -42.30 33.07
N ALA A 7 -12.78 -42.83 32.15
CA ALA A 7 -12.88 -42.59 30.71
C ALA A 7 -13.08 -43.91 29.95
N VAL A 8 -13.78 -43.88 28.80
CA VAL A 8 -13.76 -44.94 27.77
C VAL A 8 -13.86 -44.29 26.38
N PRO A 9 -13.03 -44.66 25.38
CA PRO A 9 -13.05 -44.08 24.04
C PRO A 9 -13.90 -44.90 23.05
N CYS A 10 -14.26 -44.28 21.92
CA CYS A 10 -14.72 -44.98 20.72
C CYS A 10 -14.00 -44.41 19.48
N ASP A 11 -12.99 -45.13 18.99
CA ASP A 11 -12.50 -45.02 17.62
C ASP A 11 -13.63 -45.35 16.63
N GLY A 12 -13.67 -44.67 15.48
CA GLY A 12 -14.79 -44.83 14.56
C GLY A 12 -14.79 -43.95 13.32
N ASN A 13 -13.68 -43.85 12.60
CA ASN A 13 -13.71 -43.44 11.19
C ASN A 13 -13.88 -44.70 10.32
N PRO A 14 -14.86 -44.74 9.42
CA PRO A 14 -14.46 -44.93 8.03
C PRO A 14 -15.17 -43.97 7.05
N SER A 15 -14.42 -43.52 6.05
CA SER A 15 -14.89 -42.79 4.88
C SER A 15 -16.00 -43.55 4.13
N ASN A 16 -17.02 -42.86 3.60
CA ASN A 16 -16.98 -42.32 2.22
C ASN A 16 -18.35 -41.78 1.74
N ALA A 17 -18.30 -40.78 0.86
CA ALA A 17 -19.28 -40.37 -0.16
C ALA A 17 -20.80 -40.38 0.14
N GLY A 18 -21.39 -39.18 0.19
CA GLY A 18 -22.82 -38.93 0.00
C GLY A 18 -23.05 -37.49 -0.48
N ASP A 19 -23.53 -37.31 -1.71
CA ASP A 19 -23.70 -36.01 -2.38
C ASP A 19 -24.77 -35.15 -1.68
N VAL A 20 -24.41 -33.92 -1.34
CA VAL A 20 -25.36 -32.85 -1.00
C VAL A 20 -25.00 -31.59 -1.77
N SER A 21 -25.70 -31.39 -2.90
CA SER A 21 -25.63 -30.17 -3.70
C SER A 21 -26.19 -28.96 -2.93
N GLU A 22 -25.32 -28.20 -2.24
CA GLU A 22 -25.67 -26.88 -1.72
C GLU A 22 -25.41 -25.81 -2.78
N SER A 23 -26.50 -25.25 -3.31
CA SER A 23 -26.45 -24.16 -4.30
C SER A 23 -26.03 -22.85 -3.63
N THR A 24 -24.75 -22.49 -3.76
CA THR A 24 -24.27 -21.13 -3.46
C THR A 24 -23.83 -20.44 -4.75
N ALA A 25 -24.43 -19.29 -5.03
CA ALA A 25 -24.16 -18.46 -6.20
C ALA A 25 -22.68 -18.03 -6.29
N PRO A 26 -22.13 -17.80 -7.50
CA PRO A 26 -20.73 -17.43 -7.65
C PRO A 26 -20.45 -16.05 -7.03
N PRO A 27 -19.42 -15.89 -6.17
CA PRO A 27 -18.88 -14.56 -5.93
C PRO A 27 -18.31 -14.05 -7.26
N VAL A 28 -18.90 -12.94 -7.72
CA VAL A 28 -18.48 -12.17 -8.90
C VAL A 28 -16.97 -12.08 -8.99
N ALA A 29 -16.44 -12.27 -10.20
CA ALA A 29 -15.01 -12.19 -10.50
C ALA A 29 -14.36 -10.98 -9.83
N ALA A 30 -13.50 -11.24 -8.85
CA ALA A 30 -12.61 -10.23 -8.31
C ALA A 30 -11.74 -9.73 -9.46
N MET A 31 -11.98 -8.49 -9.90
CA MET A 31 -11.19 -7.90 -10.98
C MET A 31 -9.71 -7.97 -10.61
N GLY A 32 -8.91 -8.52 -11.51
CA GLY A 32 -7.56 -8.95 -11.21
C GLY A 32 -6.70 -7.81 -10.69
N PHE A 33 -6.40 -7.82 -9.39
CA PHE A 33 -5.22 -7.17 -8.87
C PHE A 33 -4.01 -7.94 -9.40
N HIS A 34 -3.58 -7.57 -10.60
CA HIS A 34 -2.34 -8.05 -11.19
C HIS A 34 -1.24 -7.81 -10.16
N ARG A 35 -0.65 -8.92 -9.68
CA ARG A 35 0.48 -8.93 -8.76
C ARG A 35 1.55 -8.00 -9.32
N ALA A 36 1.76 -6.86 -8.67
CA ALA A 36 2.91 -6.02 -8.90
C ALA A 36 4.15 -6.77 -8.39
N GLN A 37 4.65 -7.69 -9.22
CA GLN A 37 6.00 -8.22 -9.05
C GLN A 37 6.94 -7.10 -9.43
N ALA A 38 7.80 -6.69 -8.49
CA ALA A 38 8.86 -5.73 -8.77
C ALA A 38 9.70 -6.25 -9.95
N SER A 39 9.71 -5.50 -11.04
CA SER A 39 10.59 -5.81 -12.17
C SER A 39 12.02 -5.42 -11.80
N PRO A 40 13.02 -6.30 -12.00
CA PRO A 40 14.41 -5.99 -11.61
C PRO A 40 15.05 -4.83 -12.40
N ASP A 41 14.40 -4.36 -13.46
CA ASP A 41 14.78 -3.21 -14.30
C ASP A 41 14.08 -1.89 -13.90
N THR A 42 13.40 -1.83 -12.76
CA THR A 42 12.54 -0.66 -12.39
C THR A 42 12.78 -0.17 -10.96
N ALA A 43 14.00 -0.31 -10.46
CA ALA A 43 14.44 0.41 -9.27
C ALA A 43 14.50 1.92 -9.55
N ALA A 44 13.99 2.75 -8.64
CA ALA A 44 14.00 4.20 -8.81
C ALA A 44 15.45 4.74 -8.88
N ASP A 45 15.72 5.66 -9.80
CA ASP A 45 17.05 6.23 -9.99
C ASP A 45 17.42 7.19 -8.82
N PRO A 46 18.72 7.43 -8.53
CA PRO A 46 19.12 8.31 -7.43
C PRO A 46 18.56 9.74 -7.50
N ALA A 47 18.27 10.27 -8.69
CA ALA A 47 17.60 11.56 -8.86
C ALA A 47 16.09 11.48 -8.57
N GLN A 48 15.40 10.43 -9.03
CA GLN A 48 14.01 10.13 -8.63
C GLN A 48 13.87 9.98 -7.12
N LEU A 49 14.80 9.29 -6.45
CA LEU A 49 14.81 9.15 -5.00
C LEU A 49 14.91 10.51 -4.29
N LYS A 50 15.86 11.37 -4.69
CA LYS A 50 15.98 12.74 -4.15
C LYS A 50 14.74 13.60 -4.41
N ALA A 51 14.16 13.50 -5.59
CA ALA A 51 12.92 14.21 -5.93
C ALA A 51 11.73 13.72 -5.08
N LEU A 52 11.68 12.42 -4.75
CA LEU A 52 10.66 11.86 -3.87
C LEU A 52 10.85 12.35 -2.43
N GLU A 53 12.07 12.27 -1.88
CA GLU A 53 12.37 12.77 -0.53
C GLU A 53 12.03 14.25 -0.39
N ALA A 54 12.38 15.08 -1.38
CA ALA A 54 12.01 16.49 -1.41
C ALA A 54 10.49 16.71 -1.47
N LEU A 55 9.76 15.93 -2.27
CA LEU A 55 8.30 16.00 -2.35
C LEU A 55 7.63 15.58 -1.03
N LEU A 56 8.08 14.50 -0.41
CA LEU A 56 7.61 14.01 0.89
C LEU A 56 7.86 15.06 1.98
N LEU A 57 9.03 15.71 1.98
CA LEU A 57 9.35 16.81 2.89
C LEU A 57 8.40 18.00 2.71
N ARG A 58 8.14 18.44 1.47
CA ARG A 58 7.21 19.55 1.19
C ARG A 58 5.77 19.23 1.61
N LEU A 59 5.32 17.99 1.43
CA LEU A 59 4.01 17.55 1.91
C LEU A 59 3.96 17.55 3.45
N GLN A 60 5.02 17.09 4.12
CA GLN A 60 5.13 17.11 5.57
C GLN A 60 5.16 18.53 6.15
N GLU A 61 5.86 19.48 5.50
CA GLU A 61 5.83 20.92 5.86
C GLU A 61 4.40 21.51 5.76
N ARG A 62 3.57 20.98 4.85
CA ARG A 62 2.14 21.32 4.72
C ARG A 62 1.24 20.53 5.67
N GLY A 63 1.80 19.64 6.49
CA GLY A 63 1.08 18.83 7.48
C GLY A 63 0.58 17.47 6.99
N TRP A 64 0.97 17.04 5.78
CA TRP A 64 0.66 15.71 5.23
C TRP A 64 1.84 14.76 5.44
N VAL A 65 1.71 13.86 6.40
CA VAL A 65 2.76 12.89 6.77
C VAL A 65 2.53 11.59 6.01
N ALA A 66 3.54 11.10 5.28
CA ALA A 66 3.51 9.75 4.71
C ALA A 66 3.53 8.72 5.85
N SER A 67 2.57 7.79 5.83
CA SER A 67 2.33 6.85 6.93
C SER A 67 2.52 5.40 6.53
N GLU A 68 2.12 5.03 5.31
CA GLU A 68 2.13 3.63 4.85
C GLU A 68 2.38 3.56 3.34
N VAL A 69 3.05 2.51 2.89
CA VAL A 69 3.27 2.19 1.48
C VAL A 69 2.56 0.88 1.13
N LEU A 70 1.89 0.81 -0.02
CA LEU A 70 1.23 -0.40 -0.49
C LEU A 70 2.23 -1.35 -1.14
N ILE A 71 2.56 -2.45 -0.47
CA ILE A 71 3.51 -3.48 -0.94
C ILE A 71 2.79 -4.83 -1.04
N GLY A 72 2.80 -5.43 -2.23
CA GLY A 72 2.22 -6.76 -2.44
C GLY A 72 0.72 -6.89 -2.15
N GLY A 73 -0.01 -5.77 -2.05
CA GLY A 73 -1.43 -5.71 -1.66
C GLY A 73 -1.68 -5.37 -0.18
N PHE A 74 -0.63 -5.22 0.63
CA PHE A 74 -0.71 -4.87 2.05
C PHE A 74 -0.15 -3.47 2.30
N TRP A 75 -0.70 -2.77 3.30
CA TRP A 75 -0.15 -1.49 3.75
C TRP A 75 0.96 -1.75 4.78
N GLU A 76 2.17 -1.28 4.48
CA GLU A 76 3.34 -1.41 5.34
C GLU A 76 3.67 -0.04 5.96
N SER A 77 3.66 0.06 7.29
CA SER A 77 3.91 1.30 8.02
C SER A 77 5.35 1.81 7.79
N CYS A 78 5.47 3.09 7.45
CA CYS A 78 6.73 3.79 7.34
C CYS A 78 6.79 4.90 8.40
N SER A 79 7.91 4.97 9.14
CA SER A 79 8.08 5.90 10.28
C SER A 79 8.85 7.18 9.92
N SER A 80 9.33 7.30 8.69
CA SER A 80 10.12 8.45 8.22
C SER A 80 10.04 8.64 6.71
N ILE A 81 10.46 9.82 6.24
CA ILE A 81 10.63 10.13 4.82
C ILE A 81 11.57 9.11 4.16
N SER A 82 12.73 8.84 4.76
CA SER A 82 13.72 7.91 4.19
C SER A 82 13.20 6.47 4.10
N THR A 83 12.52 5.95 5.13
CA THR A 83 11.92 4.60 5.06
C THR A 83 10.80 4.52 4.01
N THR A 84 10.01 5.59 3.87
CA THR A 84 9.01 5.70 2.79
C THR A 84 9.68 5.72 1.41
N ALA A 85 10.77 6.47 1.24
CA ALA A 85 11.49 6.58 -0.02
C ALA A 85 12.18 5.26 -0.41
N GLU A 86 12.84 4.59 0.54
CA GLU A 86 13.41 3.24 0.38
C GLU A 86 12.34 2.20 0.03
N ALA A 87 11.15 2.29 0.62
CA ALA A 87 10.01 1.42 0.28
C ALA A 87 9.52 1.68 -1.15
N CYS A 88 9.40 2.95 -1.55
CA CYS A 88 9.01 3.33 -2.90
C CYS A 88 10.06 2.93 -3.96
N ALA A 89 11.35 3.00 -3.66
CA ALA A 89 12.42 2.66 -4.60
C ALA A 89 12.37 1.21 -5.12
N ARG A 90 11.72 0.31 -4.36
CA ARG A 90 11.54 -1.12 -4.69
C ARG A 90 10.29 -1.40 -5.54
N LEU A 91 9.56 -0.37 -5.95
CA LEU A 91 8.23 -0.48 -6.56
C LEU A 91 8.15 0.30 -7.87
N ASP A 92 7.72 -0.38 -8.95
CA ASP A 92 7.53 0.22 -10.27
C ASP A 92 6.51 1.37 -10.25
N ARG A 93 5.51 1.28 -9.35
CA ARG A 93 4.38 2.23 -9.22
C ARG A 93 3.94 2.35 -7.75
N PRO A 94 4.75 2.98 -6.87
CA PRO A 94 4.49 3.02 -5.45
C PRO A 94 3.16 3.71 -5.15
N VAL A 95 2.37 3.17 -4.22
CA VAL A 95 1.20 3.86 -3.66
C VAL A 95 1.48 4.18 -2.21
N VAL A 96 1.36 5.45 -1.83
CA VAL A 96 1.68 5.93 -0.48
C VAL A 96 0.45 6.60 0.12
N ARG A 97 0.11 6.22 1.35
CA ARG A 97 -0.95 6.84 2.16
C ARG A 97 -0.37 7.96 3.01
N PHE A 98 -1.07 9.08 3.02
CA PHE A 98 -0.75 10.28 3.79
C PHE A 98 -1.84 10.52 4.84
N LEU A 99 -1.42 10.98 6.01
CA LEU A 99 -2.30 11.39 7.11
C LEU A 99 -2.06 12.87 7.44
N ARG A 100 -3.12 13.60 7.75
CA ARG A 100 -3.08 14.97 8.30
C ARG A 100 -4.05 15.09 9.46
N ASN A 101 -3.59 15.68 10.56
CA ASN A 101 -4.38 15.94 11.78
C ASN A 101 -5.14 14.73 12.38
N GLY A 102 -4.74 13.49 12.07
CA GLY A 102 -5.35 12.26 12.58
C GLY A 102 -6.66 11.82 11.91
N ASN A 103 -7.35 12.71 11.18
CA ASN A 103 -8.61 12.40 10.49
C ASN A 103 -8.49 12.41 8.96
N ASP A 104 -7.69 13.31 8.39
CA ASP A 104 -7.60 13.45 6.94
C ASP A 104 -6.67 12.38 6.38
N THR A 105 -7.20 11.52 5.51
CA THR A 105 -6.44 10.46 4.83
C THR A 105 -6.43 10.71 3.32
N SER A 106 -5.25 10.60 2.71
CA SER A 106 -5.10 10.62 1.25
C SER A 106 -4.19 9.47 0.79
N ALA A 107 -4.22 9.14 -0.50
CA ALA A 107 -3.34 8.16 -1.11
C ALA A 107 -3.01 8.55 -2.57
N ILE A 108 -1.72 8.52 -2.90
CA ILE A 108 -1.23 8.79 -4.26
C ILE A 108 -0.48 7.59 -4.80
N ARG A 109 -0.59 7.41 -6.12
CA ARG A 109 0.31 6.54 -6.87
C ARG A 109 1.35 7.41 -7.55
N PHE A 110 2.61 7.04 -7.38
CA PHE A 110 3.72 7.57 -8.14
C PHE A 110 3.90 6.76 -9.43
N ASP A 111 4.25 7.43 -10.53
CA ASP A 111 4.71 6.79 -11.75
C ASP A 111 6.07 7.41 -12.15
N TRP A 112 7.11 6.58 -12.25
CA TRP A 112 8.43 6.97 -12.71
C TRP A 112 8.40 7.16 -14.23
N ILE A 113 8.63 8.38 -14.75
CA ILE A 113 8.56 8.65 -16.20
C ILE A 113 9.94 8.80 -16.85
N PHE A 114 10.76 9.67 -16.26
CA PHE A 114 12.09 10.03 -16.76
C PHE A 114 13.06 10.14 -15.57
N PRO A 115 14.38 10.08 -15.79
CA PRO A 115 15.36 10.31 -14.73
C PRO A 115 15.10 11.65 -14.02
N GLY A 116 15.03 11.62 -12.69
CA GLY A 116 14.71 12.80 -11.87
C GLY A 116 13.27 13.35 -11.97
N GLN A 117 12.34 12.73 -12.71
CA GLN A 117 10.94 13.17 -12.78
C GLN A 117 9.95 12.15 -12.21
N ILE A 118 9.00 12.66 -11.43
CA ILE A 118 7.95 11.89 -10.76
C ILE A 118 6.58 12.36 -11.24
N ARG A 119 5.76 11.45 -11.76
CA ARG A 119 4.32 11.70 -11.89
C ARG A 119 3.62 11.36 -10.58
N VAL A 120 2.62 12.15 -10.21
CA VAL A 120 1.70 11.82 -9.13
C VAL A 120 0.29 11.71 -9.69
N ASN A 121 -0.37 10.60 -9.37
CA ASN A 121 -1.79 10.39 -9.58
C ASN A 121 -2.46 10.30 -8.19
N ASP A 122 -3.25 11.31 -7.82
CA ASP A 122 -4.10 11.28 -6.62
C ASP A 122 -5.28 10.32 -6.85
N HIS A 123 -5.40 9.28 -6.02
CA HIS A 123 -6.48 8.30 -6.09
C HIS A 123 -7.64 8.60 -5.14
N THR A 124 -7.49 9.58 -4.25
CA THR A 124 -8.49 9.91 -3.22
C THR A 124 -9.42 11.06 -3.61
N SER A 125 -9.10 11.79 -4.68
CA SER A 125 -9.91 12.92 -5.16
C SER A 125 -10.17 13.99 -4.09
N SER A 126 -9.27 14.12 -3.11
CA SER A 126 -9.40 15.07 -2.01
C SER A 126 -9.00 16.45 -2.49
N TYR A 127 -9.98 17.35 -2.61
CA TYR A 127 -9.81 18.67 -3.22
C TYR A 127 -8.66 19.48 -2.59
N ALA A 128 -8.53 19.45 -1.27
CA ALA A 128 -7.46 20.16 -0.57
C ALA A 128 -6.08 19.53 -0.83
N PHE A 129 -5.99 18.21 -0.88
CA PHE A 129 -4.72 17.50 -1.03
C PHE A 129 -4.15 17.59 -2.46
N GLY A 130 -5.01 17.54 -3.48
CA GLY A 130 -4.58 17.64 -4.89
C GLY A 130 -3.84 18.95 -5.19
N GLU A 131 -4.23 20.08 -4.58
CA GLU A 131 -3.52 21.35 -4.72
C GLU A 131 -2.19 21.39 -3.96
N GLU A 132 -2.13 20.79 -2.76
CA GLU A 132 -0.90 20.68 -1.96
C GLU A 132 0.16 19.84 -2.69
N VAL A 133 -0.25 18.77 -3.38
CA VAL A 133 0.61 17.95 -4.25
C VAL A 133 1.13 18.75 -5.44
N LYS A 134 0.26 19.45 -6.18
CA LYS A 134 0.67 20.29 -7.32
C LYS A 134 1.68 21.36 -6.91
N ALA A 135 1.40 22.07 -5.81
CA ALA A 135 2.29 23.11 -5.29
C ALA A 135 3.64 22.54 -4.83
N SER A 136 3.65 21.36 -4.24
CA SER A 136 4.87 20.68 -3.80
C SER A 136 5.71 20.19 -4.98
N LEU A 137 5.09 19.60 -6.01
CA LEU A 137 5.76 19.19 -7.25
C LEU A 137 6.40 20.38 -7.97
N LEU A 138 5.69 21.51 -8.06
CA LEU A 138 6.23 22.73 -8.67
C LEU A 138 7.45 23.25 -7.90
N ALA A 139 7.42 23.21 -6.56
CA ALA A 139 8.54 23.63 -5.73
C ALA A 139 9.77 22.70 -5.86
N VAL A 140 9.57 21.39 -6.04
CA VAL A 140 10.66 20.44 -6.32
C VAL A 140 11.26 20.71 -7.70
N ALA A 141 10.43 20.94 -8.73
CA ALA A 141 10.89 21.22 -10.09
C ALA A 141 11.61 22.58 -10.25
N GLN A 142 11.46 23.51 -9.30
CA GLN A 142 12.18 24.78 -9.26
C GLN A 142 13.48 24.73 -8.43
N ALA A 143 13.76 23.62 -7.75
CA ALA A 143 14.90 23.45 -6.86
C ALA A 143 16.03 22.59 -7.46
N GLY A 144 15.87 22.10 -8.69
CA GLY A 144 16.85 21.34 -9.48
C GLY A 144 17.13 21.99 -10.82
#